data_AF-A0A3D0SEG5-F1
#
_entry.id   AF-A0A3D0SEG5-F1
#
_cell.length_a   1.000
_cell.length_b   1.000
_cell.length_c   1.000
_cell.angle_alpha   90.00
_cell.angle_beta   90.00
_cell.angle_gamma   90.00
#
_symmetry.space_group_name_H-M   'P 1'
#
loop_
_entity.id
_entity.type
_entity.pdbx_description
1 polymer ?
#
loop_
_entity_poly.entity_id
_entity_poly.type
_entity_poly.pdbx_seq_one_letter_code
_entity_poly.pdbx_strand_id
1 'polypeptide(L)'
;MTTLQLVGLCLFVVLLGFIVRNIHWPEFVASKQKQHMLFGCAAAVFFLWIFRASVPGDPSPSVHFMWLVALTLILGFRYAMIAATIALLGATVIGKENWTMFGINGTLGIAAPIAFSYMLFMLAFHKLPRNLFIYVFLCAFIPGALAIALKIALM
;
A
#
# COMPACT_ATOMS: atom_id res chain seq x y z
N MET A 1 0.04 21.50 -11.95
CA MET A 1 0.77 20.69 -10.96
C MET A 1 1.44 21.63 -9.99
N THR A 2 1.21 21.48 -8.69
CA THR A 2 1.96 22.24 -7.68
C THR A 2 3.37 21.67 -7.51
N THR A 3 4.28 22.43 -6.90
CA THR A 3 5.64 21.95 -6.59
C THR A 3 5.62 20.68 -5.73
N LEU A 4 4.70 20.61 -4.75
CA LEU A 4 4.50 19.43 -3.90
C LEU A 4 4.07 18.19 -4.70
N GLN A 5 3.16 18.34 -5.67
CA GLN A 5 2.73 17.23 -6.52
C GLN A 5 3.88 16.68 -7.36
N LEU A 6 4.74 17.56 -7.87
CA LEU A 6 5.91 17.18 -8.66
C LEU A 6 6.96 16.48 -7.80
N VAL A 7 7.26 17.01 -6.61
CA VAL A 7 8.16 16.38 -5.64
C VAL A 7 7.62 15.01 -5.21
N GLY A 8 6.33 14.90 -4.91
CA GLY A 8 5.69 13.63 -4.55
C GLY A 8 5.78 12.60 -5.66
N LEU A 9 5.57 13.00 -6.91
CA LEU A 9 5.71 12.12 -8.07
C LEU A 9 7.16 11.66 -8.26
N CYS A 10 8.13 12.58 -8.23
CA CYS A 10 9.55 12.24 -8.34
C CYS A 10 9.98 11.27 -7.24
N LEU A 11 9.60 11.53 -5.98
CA LEU A 11 9.93 10.67 -4.85
C LEU A 11 9.33 9.27 -5.02
N PHE A 12 8.06 9.20 -5.44
CA PHE A 12 7.39 7.93 -5.66
C PHE A 12 8.05 7.11 -6.78
N VAL A 13 8.37 7.76 -7.91
CA VAL A 13 9.01 7.10 -9.05
C VAL A 13 10.41 6.60 -8.69
N VAL A 14 11.19 7.39 -7.97
CA VAL A 14 12.53 6.99 -7.50
C VAL A 14 12.42 5.79 -6.55
N LEU A 15 11.48 5.84 -5.60
CA LEU A 15 11.24 4.75 -4.66
C LEU A 15 10.80 3.46 -5.39
N LEU A 16 9.88 3.55 -6.34
CA LEU A 16 9.45 2.41 -7.16
C LEU A 16 10.59 1.88 -8.02
N GLY A 17 11.37 2.74 -8.67
CA GLY A 17 12.54 2.35 -9.44
C GLY A 17 13.56 1.60 -8.58
N PHE A 18 13.81 2.07 -7.36
CA PHE A 18 14.65 1.38 -6.39
C PHE A 18 14.09 0.01 -6.04
N ILE A 19 12.79 -0.12 -5.74
CA ILE A 19 12.14 -1.39 -5.39
C ILE A 19 12.20 -2.39 -6.55
N VAL A 20 11.83 -1.96 -7.76
CA VAL A 20 11.79 -2.77 -8.99
C VAL A 20 13.17 -3.30 -9.34
N ARG A 21 14.21 -2.45 -9.27
CA ARG A 21 15.61 -2.88 -9.51
C ARG A 21 16.07 -3.98 -8.56
N ASN A 22 15.53 -3.97 -7.36
CA ASN A 22 15.95 -4.79 -6.26
C ASN A 22 15.30 -6.19 -6.28
N ILE A 23 14.20 -6.38 -7.03
CA ILE A 23 13.48 -7.66 -7.15
C ILE A 23 14.27 -8.67 -7.97
N HIS A 24 14.26 -9.94 -7.53
CA HIS A 24 14.78 -11.06 -8.31
C HIS A 24 13.77 -11.49 -9.38
N TRP A 25 13.80 -10.79 -10.53
CA TRP A 25 12.91 -11.04 -11.66
C TRP A 25 12.90 -12.48 -12.20
N PRO A 26 14.05 -13.20 -12.31
CA PRO A 26 14.03 -14.57 -12.83
C PRO A 26 13.14 -15.50 -11.98
N GLU A 27 13.21 -15.36 -10.66
CA GLU A 27 12.41 -16.16 -9.72
C GLU A 27 10.92 -15.81 -9.80
N PHE A 28 10.60 -14.53 -9.98
CA PHE A 28 9.22 -14.07 -10.14
C PHE A 28 8.59 -14.58 -11.45
N VAL A 29 9.34 -14.52 -12.56
CA VAL A 29 8.85 -14.99 -13.87
C VAL A 29 8.67 -16.51 -13.88
N ALA A 30 9.53 -17.25 -13.18
CA ALA A 30 9.44 -18.71 -13.08
C ALA A 30 8.24 -19.19 -12.21
N SER A 31 7.80 -18.40 -11.23
CA SER A 31 6.77 -18.82 -10.28
C SER A 31 5.38 -18.28 -10.60
N LYS A 32 4.51 -19.12 -11.18
CA LYS A 32 3.09 -18.79 -11.39
C LYS A 32 2.36 -18.42 -10.10
N GLN A 33 2.69 -19.09 -8.99
CA GLN A 33 2.09 -18.81 -7.68
C GLN A 33 2.34 -17.36 -7.24
N LYS A 34 3.58 -16.86 -7.35
CA LYS A 34 3.92 -15.48 -6.99
C LYS A 34 3.20 -14.47 -7.89
N GLN A 35 3.06 -14.77 -9.17
CA GLN A 35 2.31 -13.95 -10.12
C GLN A 35 0.81 -13.88 -9.75
N HIS A 36 0.18 -15.03 -9.52
CA HIS A 36 -1.23 -15.07 -9.11
C HIS A 36 -1.48 -14.35 -7.79
N MET A 37 -0.58 -14.49 -6.81
CA MET A 37 -0.69 -13.75 -5.55
C MET A 37 -0.56 -12.24 -5.78
N LEU A 38 0.44 -11.79 -6.53
CA LEU A 38 0.64 -10.37 -6.81
C LEU A 38 -0.57 -9.76 -7.53
N PHE A 39 -0.99 -10.35 -8.66
CA PHE A 39 -2.07 -9.82 -9.48
C PHE A 39 -3.44 -10.00 -8.82
N GLY A 40 -3.66 -11.12 -8.12
CA GLY A 40 -4.89 -11.36 -7.35
C GLY A 40 -5.06 -10.34 -6.23
N CYS A 41 -4.00 -10.08 -5.46
CA CYS A 41 -4.01 -9.03 -4.43
C CYS A 41 -4.17 -7.62 -5.03
N ALA A 42 -3.48 -7.31 -6.14
CA ALA A 42 -3.63 -6.03 -6.82
C ALA A 42 -5.07 -5.82 -7.30
N ALA A 43 -5.69 -6.84 -7.91
CA ALA A 43 -7.08 -6.80 -8.34
C ALA A 43 -8.04 -6.64 -7.16
N ALA A 44 -7.85 -7.39 -6.07
CA ALA A 44 -8.68 -7.28 -4.87
C ALA A 44 -8.62 -5.86 -4.28
N VAL A 45 -7.43 -5.30 -4.11
CA VAL A 45 -7.24 -3.92 -3.62
C VAL A 45 -7.86 -2.90 -4.57
N PHE A 46 -7.67 -3.05 -5.88
CA PHE A 46 -8.29 -2.21 -6.89
C PHE A 46 -9.82 -2.19 -6.75
N PHE A 47 -10.46 -3.36 -6.71
CA PHE A 47 -11.91 -3.47 -6.54
C PHE A 47 -12.38 -2.83 -5.25
N LEU A 48 -11.71 -3.10 -4.13
CA LEU A 48 -12.02 -2.49 -2.83
C LEU A 48 -11.94 -0.95 -2.87
N TRP A 49 -10.99 -0.38 -3.61
CA TRP A 49 -10.85 1.06 -3.74
C TRP A 49 -11.91 1.68 -4.65
N ILE A 50 -12.34 1.00 -5.71
CA ILE A 50 -13.40 1.54 -6.59
C ILE A 50 -14.82 1.35 -6.05
N PHE A 51 -15.05 0.35 -5.19
CA PHE A 51 -16.35 0.09 -4.54
C PHE A 51 -16.67 1.04 -3.38
N ARG A 52 -15.82 2.05 -3.13
CA ARG A 52 -16.02 2.99 -2.04
C ARG A 52 -17.36 3.72 -2.19
N ALA A 53 -18.20 3.60 -1.16
CA ALA A 53 -19.33 4.49 -0.95
C ALA A 53 -18.77 5.90 -0.72
N SER A 54 -18.99 6.80 -1.68
CA SER A 54 -18.77 8.23 -1.48
C SER A 54 -19.67 8.67 -0.34
N VAL A 55 -19.10 8.89 0.85
CA VAL A 55 -19.81 9.61 1.91
C VAL A 55 -20.05 11.01 1.36
N PRO A 56 -21.31 11.45 1.24
CA PRO A 56 -21.61 12.79 0.75
C PRO A 56 -21.05 13.83 1.73
N GLY A 57 -20.23 14.75 1.22
CA GLY A 57 -19.57 15.81 2.00
C GLY A 57 -18.08 15.88 1.72
N ASP A 58 -17.64 16.95 1.05
CA ASP A 58 -16.22 17.28 0.94
C ASP A 58 -15.65 17.71 2.31
N PRO A 59 -14.37 17.43 2.60
CA PRO A 59 -13.41 16.70 1.78
C PRO A 59 -13.38 15.24 2.22
N SER A 60 -13.82 14.29 1.37
CA SER A 60 -13.65 12.87 1.70
C SER A 60 -12.17 12.50 1.52
N PRO A 61 -11.38 12.23 2.58
CA PRO A 61 -9.99 11.86 2.39
C PRO A 61 -10.03 10.49 1.72
N SER A 62 -9.38 10.37 0.57
CA SER A 62 -9.34 9.14 -0.18
C SER A 62 -8.75 8.02 0.69
N VAL A 63 -9.60 7.19 1.30
CA VAL A 63 -9.22 6.06 2.16
C VAL A 63 -8.56 4.96 1.31
N HIS A 64 -7.34 5.25 0.85
CA HIS A 64 -6.40 4.29 0.25
C HIS A 64 -5.89 3.28 1.29
N PHE A 65 -6.14 3.53 2.57
CA PHE A 65 -5.59 2.76 3.69
C PHE A 65 -6.13 1.35 3.84
N MET A 66 -7.30 1.04 3.28
CA MET A 66 -7.93 -0.26 3.49
C MET A 66 -7.09 -1.34 2.79
N TRP A 67 -6.82 -2.44 3.51
CA TRP A 67 -6.08 -3.62 3.03
C TRP A 67 -4.56 -3.51 2.85
N LEU A 68 -3.92 -2.34 2.99
CA LEU A 68 -2.45 -2.23 2.79
C LEU A 68 -1.63 -2.98 3.83
N VAL A 69 -2.10 -3.07 5.09
CA VAL A 69 -1.46 -3.90 6.13
C VAL A 69 -1.49 -5.37 5.75
N ALA A 70 -2.67 -5.89 5.38
CA ALA A 70 -2.82 -7.27 4.94
C ALA A 70 -1.97 -7.56 3.69
N LEU A 71 -1.97 -6.65 2.72
CA LEU A 71 -1.14 -6.74 1.52
C LEU A 71 0.35 -6.87 1.86
N THR A 72 0.83 -6.04 2.79
CA THR A 72 2.23 -6.05 3.27
C THR A 72 2.59 -7.36 3.94
N LEU A 73 1.69 -7.92 4.74
CA LEU A 73 1.88 -9.19 5.44
C LEU A 73 1.82 -10.40 4.50
N ILE A 74 1.00 -10.36 3.45
CA ILE A 74 0.86 -11.45 2.46
C ILE A 74 2.03 -11.47 1.48
N LEU A 75 2.38 -10.30 0.94
CA LEU A 75 3.34 -10.19 -0.18
C LEU A 75 4.74 -9.74 0.26
N GLY A 76 4.88 -9.25 1.49
CA GLY A 76 6.07 -8.52 1.92
C GLY A 76 6.15 -7.14 1.29
N PHE A 77 7.16 -6.36 1.71
CA PHE A 77 7.30 -4.95 1.34
C PHE A 77 7.31 -4.69 -0.18
N ARG A 78 8.22 -5.36 -0.91
CA ARG A 78 8.46 -5.07 -2.34
C ARG A 78 7.26 -5.37 -3.22
N TYR A 79 6.66 -6.55 -3.06
CA TYR A 79 5.52 -6.97 -3.88
C TYR A 79 4.23 -6.25 -3.46
N ALA A 80 4.06 -5.90 -2.17
CA ALA A 80 2.96 -5.07 -1.73
C ALA A 80 2.99 -3.67 -2.38
N MET A 81 4.19 -3.05 -2.44
CA MET A 81 4.38 -1.76 -3.13
C MET A 81 3.95 -1.84 -4.61
N ILE A 82 4.33 -2.92 -5.31
CA ILE A 82 3.94 -3.13 -6.71
C ILE A 82 2.43 -3.33 -6.85
N ALA A 83 1.85 -4.25 -6.06
CA ALA A 83 0.42 -4.56 -6.13
C ALA A 83 -0.46 -3.32 -5.84
N ALA A 84 -0.11 -2.56 -4.81
CA ALA A 84 -0.82 -1.32 -4.47
C ALA A 84 -0.65 -0.26 -5.56
N THR A 85 0.53 -0.15 -6.18
CA THR A 85 0.76 0.78 -7.29
C THR A 85 -0.05 0.40 -8.52
N ILE A 86 -0.14 -0.89 -8.86
CA ILE A 86 -0.99 -1.37 -9.95
C ILE A 86 -2.45 -1.01 -9.67
N ALA A 87 -2.92 -1.21 -8.45
CA ALA A 87 -4.27 -0.84 -8.04
C ALA A 87 -4.53 0.68 -8.16
N LEU A 88 -3.57 1.51 -7.73
CA LEU A 88 -3.68 2.97 -7.81
C LEU A 88 -3.70 3.43 -9.27
N LEU A 89 -2.84 2.85 -10.11
CA LEU A 89 -2.81 3.14 -11.54
C LEU A 89 -4.15 2.76 -12.18
N GLY A 90 -4.71 1.59 -11.88
CA GLY A 90 -6.03 1.19 -12.35
C GLY A 90 -7.13 2.17 -11.93
N ALA A 91 -7.14 2.58 -10.65
CA ALA A 91 -8.11 3.55 -10.14
C ALA A 91 -7.97 4.93 -10.81
N THR A 92 -6.73 5.37 -11.07
CA THR A 92 -6.44 6.65 -11.73
C THR A 92 -6.85 6.61 -13.21
N VAL A 93 -6.58 5.51 -13.91
CA VAL A 93 -6.96 5.33 -15.33
C VAL A 93 -8.48 5.35 -15.51
N ILE A 94 -9.24 4.78 -14.59
CA ILE A 94 -10.72 4.76 -14.64
C ILE A 94 -11.33 6.07 -14.10
N GLY A 95 -10.48 7.05 -13.74
CA GLY A 95 -10.92 8.39 -13.30
C GLY A 95 -11.46 8.45 -11.88
N LYS A 96 -11.24 7.41 -11.07
CA LYS A 96 -11.58 7.41 -9.63
C LYS A 96 -10.56 8.18 -8.80
N GLU A 97 -9.32 8.28 -9.29
CA GLU A 97 -8.24 9.06 -8.69
C GLU A 97 -7.66 10.04 -9.71
N ASN A 98 -7.07 11.14 -9.22
CA ASN A 98 -6.55 12.21 -10.08
C ASN A 98 -5.06 12.01 -10.40
N TRP A 99 -4.70 12.07 -11.68
CA TRP A 99 -3.31 12.00 -12.17
C TRP A 99 -2.37 13.01 -11.50
N THR A 100 -2.88 14.21 -11.16
CA THR A 100 -2.12 15.24 -10.44
C THR A 100 -1.73 14.83 -9.02
N MET A 101 -2.53 13.95 -8.41
CA MET A 101 -2.32 13.45 -7.05
C MET A 101 -1.65 12.08 -7.03
N PHE A 102 -1.36 11.47 -8.19
CA PHE A 102 -0.79 10.12 -8.28
C PHE A 102 0.47 9.95 -7.44
N GLY A 103 1.40 10.91 -7.51
CA GLY A 103 2.62 10.89 -6.72
C GLY A 103 2.40 11.01 -5.21
N ILE A 104 1.45 11.87 -4.80
CA ILE A 104 1.11 12.06 -3.39
C ILE A 104 0.39 10.82 -2.84
N ASN A 105 -0.58 10.29 -3.58
CA ASN A 105 -1.29 9.05 -3.25
C ASN A 105 -0.32 7.86 -3.20
N GLY A 106 0.67 7.82 -4.09
CA GLY A 106 1.72 6.80 -4.06
C GLY A 106 2.63 6.90 -2.84
N THR A 107 3.10 8.10 -2.50
CA THR A 107 4.02 8.28 -1.36
C THR A 107 3.32 8.14 -0.02
N LEU A 108 2.27 8.92 0.20
CA LEU A 108 1.58 8.98 1.49
C LEU A 108 0.47 7.93 1.61
N GLY A 109 -0.23 7.63 0.52
CA GLY A 109 -1.32 6.66 0.51
C GLY A 109 -0.86 5.20 0.40
N ILE A 110 0.33 4.92 -0.14
CA ILE A 110 0.86 3.56 -0.34
C ILE A 110 2.17 3.35 0.42
N ALA A 111 3.22 4.12 0.10
CA ALA A 111 4.56 3.85 0.61
C ALA A 111 4.65 3.99 2.13
N ALA A 112 4.11 5.09 2.68
CA ALA A 112 4.09 5.33 4.12
C ALA A 112 3.37 4.21 4.91
N PRO A 113 2.12 3.82 4.62
CA PRO A 113 1.45 2.74 5.34
C PRO A 113 2.13 1.38 5.19
N ILE A 114 2.61 1.03 3.99
CA ILE A 114 3.32 -0.23 3.77
C ILE A 114 4.63 -0.25 4.57
N ALA A 115 5.41 0.83 4.55
CA ALA A 115 6.64 0.95 5.32
C ALA A 115 6.39 0.85 6.82
N PHE A 116 5.35 1.54 7.31
CA PHE A 116 4.97 1.50 8.72
C PHE A 116 4.57 0.09 9.17
N SER A 117 3.68 -0.57 8.43
CA SER A 117 3.25 -1.93 8.73
C SER A 117 4.41 -2.92 8.66
N TYR A 118 5.26 -2.81 7.65
CA TYR A 118 6.42 -3.67 7.49
C TYR A 118 7.47 -3.46 8.59
N MET A 119 7.67 -2.22 9.04
CA MET A 119 8.55 -1.91 10.17
C MET A 119 8.04 -2.56 11.46
N LEU A 120 6.75 -2.47 11.76
CA LEU A 120 6.16 -3.14 12.93
C LEU A 120 6.29 -4.66 12.83
N PHE A 121 6.06 -5.23 11.65
CA PHE A 121 6.31 -6.65 11.40
C PHE A 121 7.78 -7.02 11.64
N MET A 122 8.73 -6.25 11.12
CA MET A 122 10.16 -6.53 11.32
C MET A 122 10.59 -6.41 12.78
N LEU A 123 10.07 -5.42 13.52
CA LEU A 123 10.33 -5.27 14.95
C LEU A 123 9.79 -6.47 15.72
N ALA A 124 8.56 -6.88 15.46
CA ALA A 124 7.97 -8.05 16.09
C ALA A 124 8.75 -9.33 15.76
N PHE A 125 9.12 -9.51 14.50
CA PHE A 125 9.86 -10.70 14.04
C PHE A 125 11.24 -10.84 14.69
N HIS A 126 11.95 -9.74 14.95
CA HIS A 126 13.30 -9.78 15.51
C HIS A 126 13.35 -9.66 17.04
N LYS A 127 12.32 -9.07 17.68
CA LYS A 127 12.34 -8.75 19.12
C LYS A 127 11.36 -9.59 19.96
N LEU A 128 10.39 -10.25 19.34
CA LEU A 128 9.36 -11.00 20.06
C LEU A 128 9.37 -12.49 19.69
N PRO A 129 8.86 -13.36 20.59
CA PRO A 129 8.74 -14.77 20.29
C PRO A 129 7.79 -15.00 19.12
N ARG A 130 8.10 -16.01 18.30
CA ARG A 130 7.34 -16.36 17.10
C ARG A 130 6.02 -17.04 17.47
N ASN A 131 5.00 -16.24 17.76
CA ASN A 131 3.66 -16.69 18.10
C ASN A 131 2.62 -16.02 17.19
N LEU A 132 1.64 -16.80 16.72
CA LEU A 132 0.50 -16.32 15.96
C LEU A 132 -0.22 -15.16 16.65
N PHE A 133 -0.40 -15.21 17.97
CA PHE A 133 -1.05 -14.13 18.72
C PHE A 133 -0.31 -12.81 18.58
N ILE A 134 1.03 -12.83 18.70
CA ILE A 134 1.84 -11.62 18.55
C ILE A 134 1.73 -11.10 17.12
N TYR A 135 1.80 -11.99 16.13
CA TYR A 135 1.63 -11.61 14.74
C TYR A 135 0.27 -10.96 14.45
N VAL A 136 -0.82 -11.55 14.92
CA VAL A 136 -2.18 -11.04 14.69
C VAL A 136 -2.38 -9.70 15.41
N PHE A 137 -2.06 -9.60 16.70
CA PHE A 137 -2.31 -8.38 17.47
C PHE A 137 -1.33 -7.24 17.12
N LEU A 138 -0.04 -7.54 17.02
CA LEU A 138 0.97 -6.50 16.84
C LEU A 138 1.25 -6.16 15.37
N CYS A 139 1.19 -7.13 14.47
CA CYS A 139 1.52 -6.90 13.05
C CYS A 139 0.30 -6.64 12.17
N ALA A 140 -0.90 -7.08 12.56
CA ALA A 140 -2.12 -6.82 11.80
C ALA A 140 -3.03 -5.80 12.50
N PHE A 141 -3.39 -6.03 13.77
CA PHE A 141 -4.39 -5.22 14.48
C PHE A 141 -3.89 -3.81 14.83
N ILE A 142 -2.76 -3.71 15.53
CA ILE A 142 -2.19 -2.40 15.96
C ILE A 142 -1.89 -1.46 14.78
N PRO A 143 -1.14 -1.87 13.73
CA PRO A 143 -0.90 -0.98 12.59
C PRO A 143 -2.19 -0.57 11.88
N GLY A 144 -3.17 -1.47 11.76
CA GLY A 144 -4.49 -1.16 11.20
C GLY A 144 -5.24 -0.12 12.04
N ALA A 145 -5.26 -0.30 13.36
CA ALA A 145 -5.90 0.63 14.30
C ALA A 145 -5.22 2.02 14.27
N LEU A 146 -3.89 2.06 14.31
CA LEU A 146 -3.12 3.31 14.26
C LEU A 146 -3.31 4.05 12.94
N ALA A 147 -3.33 3.32 11.82
CA ALA A 147 -3.59 3.88 10.50
C ALA A 147 -4.96 4.57 10.43
N ILE A 148 -6.00 3.92 10.94
CA ILE A 148 -7.35 4.47 10.98
C ILE A 148 -7.41 5.67 11.94
N ALA A 149 -6.83 5.55 13.13
CA ALA A 149 -6.80 6.62 14.12
C ALA A 149 -6.09 7.88 13.59
N LEU A 150 -4.92 7.72 12.96
CA LEU A 150 -4.18 8.83 12.34
C LEU A 150 -5.02 9.50 11.25
N LYS A 151 -5.68 8.71 10.42
CA LYS A 151 -6.53 9.23 9.34
C LYS A 151 -7.72 10.03 9.88
N ILE A 152 -8.35 9.57 10.96
CA ILE A 152 -9.45 10.28 11.61
C ILE A 152 -8.95 11.58 12.25
N ALA A 153 -7.77 11.56 12.88
CA ALA A 153 -7.20 12.74 13.54
C ALA A 153 -6.76 13.84 12.55
N LEU A 154 -6.48 13.48 11.30
CA LEU A 154 -6.07 14.41 10.23
C LEU A 154 -7.26 14.93 9.39
N MET A 155 -8.48 14.51 9.71
CA MET A 155 -9.72 14.91 9.04
C MET A 155 -10.43 15.99 9.85
#